data_AF-A0A6H9UNJ2-F1
#
_entry.id   AF-A0A6H9UNJ2-F1
#
_cell.length_a   1.000
_cell.length_b   1.000
_cell.length_c   1.000
_cell.angle_alpha   90.00
_cell.angle_beta   90.00
_cell.angle_gamma   90.00
#
_symmetry.space_group_name_H-M   'P 1'
#
loop_
_entity.id
_entity.type
_entity.pdbx_description
1 polymer ?
#
loop_
_entity_poly.entity_id
_entity_poly.type
_entity_poly.pdbx_seq_one_letter_code
_entity_poly.pdbx_strand_id
1 'polypeptide(L)'
;MPRSDTAVRARTRLLLMYNLTQQVRVPDDMLRPLTEALDLGRFAAHVEAAGRLLPRLVLHERVPEITLPPSAARVDGAAITLAVTPRWDPLLFVEVEIADDADGSDAIAETLYATWQDRSATRVDGAPLTEWLDERLRAHGVTARPADQPPLEFGRNVHQSVFPGAALARGLLAEHVRGDAVGSDVVTIVLRGTLDGSTGATLGIRRPETLNNPGQTMVAHGRGVSLIVGYAPPVENAFGLAAAGILNAVAAVHRIRRQAFEALELDRAAVVETADDARTLVARLSRRLSDLQLDLSFSVEAYADTILIPELLVESFHSSLRGVSALADALANTSRIVERVDAVLATRRVDLETASQQYAERRDRVLAAVIAVGSVIALPPALLLAFFGVNSSDVDPRRSILDVHHYGVAYAIAWLPFLLLIAVGLVARHRISLRLSAPAADIPAVIPDRRRTRRSWLGRSRRHGR
;
A
#
# COMPACT_ATOMS: atom_id res chain seq x y z
N MET A 1 24.59 -35.99 -22.21
CA MET A 1 24.19 -35.21 -23.40
C MET A 1 23.73 -33.84 -22.92
N PRO A 2 24.18 -32.74 -23.55
CA PRO A 2 23.63 -31.41 -23.25
C PRO A 2 22.12 -31.44 -23.54
N ARG A 3 21.30 -31.05 -22.57
CA ARG A 3 19.84 -30.90 -22.79
C ARG A 3 19.63 -29.64 -23.62
N SER A 4 18.87 -29.75 -24.71
CA SER A 4 18.49 -28.59 -25.52
C SER A 4 17.46 -27.75 -24.75
N ASP A 5 17.63 -26.43 -24.78
CA ASP A 5 16.64 -25.48 -24.26
C ASP A 5 15.53 -25.15 -25.25
N THR A 6 15.62 -25.73 -26.45
CA THR A 6 14.63 -25.59 -27.49
C THR A 6 13.74 -26.82 -27.58
N ALA A 7 12.45 -26.60 -27.80
CA ALA A 7 11.48 -27.65 -28.05
C ALA A 7 10.33 -27.13 -28.91
N VAL A 8 9.57 -28.05 -29.48
CA VAL A 8 8.34 -27.76 -30.22
C VAL A 8 7.19 -28.48 -29.54
N ARG A 9 6.14 -27.75 -29.18
CA ARG A 9 4.92 -28.33 -28.60
C ARG A 9 3.95 -28.72 -29.72
N ALA A 10 3.13 -29.73 -29.47
CA ALA A 10 2.03 -30.06 -30.39
C ALA A 10 0.96 -28.95 -30.35
N ARG A 11 0.56 -28.54 -29.14
CA ARG A 11 -0.55 -27.62 -28.88
C ARG A 11 -0.10 -26.34 -28.20
N THR A 12 -0.84 -25.26 -28.44
CA THR A 12 -0.63 -24.01 -27.71
C THR A 12 -1.05 -24.15 -26.26
N ARG A 13 -0.14 -23.78 -25.36
CA ARG A 13 -0.37 -23.73 -23.92
C ARG A 13 -0.52 -22.27 -23.50
N LEU A 14 -1.54 -21.99 -22.69
CA LEU A 14 -1.71 -20.71 -22.01
C LEU A 14 -1.49 -20.90 -20.52
N LEU A 15 -0.67 -20.04 -19.93
CA LEU A 15 -0.52 -19.92 -18.48
C LEU A 15 -1.13 -18.59 -18.04
N LEU A 16 -2.33 -18.66 -17.46
CA LEU A 16 -3.07 -17.50 -16.98
C LEU A 16 -2.74 -17.27 -15.51
N MET A 17 -2.19 -16.10 -15.17
CA MET A 17 -1.74 -15.76 -13.82
C MET A 17 -2.57 -14.64 -13.24
N TYR A 18 -3.16 -14.89 -12.07
CA TYR A 18 -4.06 -13.98 -11.39
C TYR A 18 -3.63 -13.79 -9.93
N ASN A 19 -3.55 -12.54 -9.49
CA ASN A 19 -3.61 -12.28 -8.04
C ASN A 19 -5.06 -12.37 -7.57
N LEU A 20 -5.30 -12.91 -6.38
CA LEU A 20 -6.62 -12.82 -5.73
C LEU A 20 -6.58 -11.73 -4.65
N THR A 21 -7.74 -11.13 -4.36
CA THR A 21 -7.82 -9.94 -3.50
C THR A 21 -7.64 -10.24 -2.01
N GLN A 22 -7.85 -11.49 -1.59
CA GLN A 22 -7.88 -11.87 -0.18
C GLN A 22 -6.66 -12.67 0.22
N GLN A 23 -6.07 -12.35 1.37
CA GLN A 23 -4.98 -13.15 1.90
C GLN A 23 -5.46 -14.56 2.26
N VAL A 24 -4.70 -15.57 1.85
CA VAL A 24 -4.97 -16.97 2.16
C VAL A 24 -3.90 -17.41 3.16
N ARG A 25 -4.27 -17.47 4.44
CA ARG A 25 -3.38 -17.96 5.49
C ARG A 25 -3.47 -19.47 5.56
N VAL A 26 -2.33 -20.13 5.36
CA VAL A 26 -2.20 -21.58 5.38
C VAL A 26 -1.17 -21.94 6.44
N PRO A 27 -1.39 -22.99 7.25
CA PRO A 27 -0.37 -23.50 8.16
C PRO A 27 0.96 -23.77 7.44
N ASP A 28 2.10 -23.41 8.07
CA ASP A 28 3.45 -23.51 7.48
C ASP A 28 3.81 -24.94 7.06
N ASP A 29 3.28 -25.95 7.73
CA ASP A 29 3.48 -27.38 7.47
C ASP A 29 2.76 -27.88 6.20
N MET A 30 1.75 -27.16 5.74
CA MET A 30 1.04 -27.47 4.50
C MET A 30 1.67 -26.82 3.25
N LEU A 31 2.63 -25.90 3.43
CA LEU A 31 3.26 -25.17 2.34
C LEU A 31 4.33 -25.99 1.63
N ARG A 32 4.09 -26.30 0.36
CA ARG A 32 4.98 -27.12 -0.47
C ARG A 32 5.82 -26.25 -1.42
N PRO A 33 6.99 -26.71 -1.89
CA PRO A 33 7.76 -25.97 -2.89
C PRO A 33 7.03 -25.95 -4.24
N LEU A 34 7.22 -24.88 -5.02
CA LEU A 34 6.62 -24.77 -6.36
C LEU A 34 7.15 -25.83 -7.34
N THR A 35 8.32 -26.42 -7.07
CA THR A 35 8.91 -27.51 -7.87
C THR A 35 8.05 -28.77 -7.89
N GLU A 36 7.11 -28.94 -6.95
CA GLU A 36 6.13 -30.05 -6.99
C GLU A 36 5.03 -29.87 -8.04
N ALA A 37 4.71 -28.63 -8.41
CA ALA A 37 3.65 -28.32 -9.38
C ALA A 37 4.20 -27.89 -10.74
N LEU A 38 5.39 -27.27 -10.77
CA LEU A 38 6.04 -26.78 -11.97
C LEU A 38 7.27 -27.61 -12.27
N ASP A 39 7.31 -28.25 -13.43
CA ASP A 39 8.54 -28.88 -13.92
C ASP A 39 9.54 -27.79 -14.30
N LEU A 40 10.50 -27.54 -13.41
CA LEU A 40 11.52 -26.51 -13.58
C LEU A 40 12.85 -27.09 -14.06
N GLY A 41 12.93 -28.40 -14.30
CA GLY A 41 14.15 -29.06 -14.79
C GLY A 41 15.41 -28.63 -14.06
N ARG A 42 16.36 -28.00 -14.77
CA ARG A 42 17.63 -27.53 -14.17
C ARG A 42 17.47 -26.36 -13.19
N PHE A 43 16.37 -25.62 -13.25
CA PHE A 43 16.12 -24.45 -12.41
C PHE A 43 15.56 -24.81 -11.03
N ALA A 44 15.12 -26.06 -10.83
CA ALA A 44 14.49 -26.53 -9.60
C ALA A 44 15.35 -26.27 -8.36
N ALA A 45 16.66 -26.57 -8.44
CA ALA A 45 17.59 -26.37 -7.32
C ALA A 45 17.70 -24.89 -6.89
N HIS A 46 17.64 -23.95 -7.85
CA HIS A 46 17.66 -22.52 -7.54
C HIS A 46 16.36 -22.07 -6.86
N VAL A 47 15.22 -22.56 -7.35
CA VAL A 47 13.90 -22.28 -6.77
C VAL A 47 13.79 -22.85 -5.35
N GLU A 48 14.30 -24.04 -5.11
CA GLU A 48 14.33 -24.64 -3.77
C GLU A 48 15.28 -23.90 -2.82
N ALA A 49 16.45 -23.49 -3.30
CA ALA A 49 17.40 -22.70 -2.52
C ALA A 49 16.86 -21.31 -2.13
N ALA A 50 16.03 -20.70 -2.98
CA ALA A 50 15.34 -19.45 -2.67
C ALA A 50 14.32 -19.60 -1.52
N GLY A 51 13.86 -20.82 -1.23
CA GLY A 51 13.09 -21.16 -0.03
C GLY A 51 11.84 -20.29 0.15
N ARG A 52 11.77 -19.58 1.29
CA ARG A 52 10.65 -18.69 1.65
C ARG A 52 10.69 -17.33 0.95
N LEU A 53 11.61 -17.08 0.02
CA LEU A 53 11.58 -15.87 -0.81
C LEU A 53 10.62 -16.02 -1.99
N LEU A 54 10.35 -17.25 -2.44
CA LEU A 54 9.39 -17.53 -3.50
C LEU A 54 8.00 -17.87 -2.95
N PRO A 55 6.95 -17.70 -3.77
CA PRO A 55 5.63 -18.21 -3.42
C PRO A 55 5.71 -19.71 -3.13
N ARG A 56 4.87 -20.18 -2.21
CA ARG A 56 4.78 -21.57 -1.80
C ARG A 56 3.47 -22.17 -2.29
N LEU A 57 3.54 -23.42 -2.74
CA LEU A 57 2.41 -24.16 -3.24
C LEU A 57 1.44 -24.48 -2.10
N VAL A 58 0.17 -24.17 -2.33
CA VAL A 58 -0.95 -24.56 -1.47
C VAL A 58 -1.72 -25.71 -2.11
N LEU A 59 -2.15 -25.51 -3.36
CA LEU A 59 -2.99 -26.44 -4.09
C LEU A 59 -2.45 -26.63 -5.51
N HIS A 60 -2.42 -27.86 -6.00
CA HIS A 60 -2.22 -28.17 -7.41
C HIS A 60 -3.16 -29.32 -7.78
N GLU A 61 -4.12 -29.04 -8.66
CA GLU A 61 -5.08 -30.04 -9.13
C GLU A 61 -5.26 -29.93 -10.65
N ARG A 62 -5.36 -31.09 -11.31
CA ARG A 62 -5.78 -31.15 -12.71
C ARG A 62 -7.28 -31.37 -12.76
N VAL A 63 -7.98 -30.50 -13.46
CA VAL A 63 -9.42 -30.54 -13.65
C VAL A 63 -9.74 -30.93 -15.09
N PRO A 64 -10.56 -31.98 -15.32
CA PRO A 64 -10.91 -32.41 -16.67
C PRO A 64 -11.93 -31.46 -17.32
N GLU A 65 -12.80 -30.84 -16.53
CA GLU A 65 -13.86 -29.97 -17.05
C GLU A 65 -13.69 -28.54 -16.54
N ILE A 66 -13.21 -27.67 -17.44
CA ILE A 66 -13.13 -26.23 -17.21
C ILE A 66 -13.79 -25.49 -18.37
N THR A 67 -14.66 -24.55 -18.05
CA THR A 67 -15.28 -23.65 -19.01
C THR A 67 -14.67 -22.28 -18.86
N LEU A 68 -13.91 -21.84 -19.87
CA LEU A 68 -13.43 -20.47 -19.98
C LEU A 68 -14.59 -19.51 -20.34
N PRO A 69 -14.40 -18.18 -20.26
CA PRO A 69 -15.43 -17.22 -20.63
C PRO A 69 -15.95 -17.43 -22.07
N PRO A 70 -17.19 -17.05 -22.42
CA PRO A 70 -17.87 -17.49 -23.65
C PRO A 70 -17.15 -17.21 -24.98
N SER A 71 -16.31 -16.17 -25.05
CA SER A 71 -15.51 -15.80 -26.22
C SER A 71 -14.12 -16.43 -26.25
N ALA A 72 -13.75 -17.21 -25.24
CA ALA A 72 -12.48 -17.93 -25.20
C ALA A 72 -12.55 -19.23 -26.01
N ALA A 73 -11.40 -19.66 -26.50
CA ALA A 73 -11.25 -20.95 -27.16
C ALA A 73 -11.59 -22.11 -26.20
N ARG A 74 -12.02 -23.23 -26.79
CA ARG A 74 -12.26 -24.47 -26.06
C ARG A 74 -10.94 -25.07 -25.59
N VAL A 75 -10.99 -25.68 -24.43
CA VAL A 75 -9.86 -26.34 -23.77
C VAL A 75 -10.32 -27.69 -23.23
N ASP A 76 -9.42 -28.67 -23.20
CA ASP A 76 -9.74 -30.05 -22.81
C ASP A 76 -9.58 -30.31 -21.29
N GLY A 77 -9.25 -29.27 -20.53
CA GLY A 77 -8.98 -29.32 -19.10
C GLY A 77 -8.03 -28.22 -18.67
N ALA A 78 -7.75 -28.16 -17.38
CA ALA A 78 -6.75 -27.24 -16.83
C ALA A 78 -5.92 -27.88 -15.72
N ALA A 79 -4.70 -27.38 -15.54
CA ALA A 79 -3.99 -27.51 -14.27
C ALA A 79 -4.14 -26.21 -13.48
N ILE A 80 -4.74 -26.32 -12.29
CA ILE A 80 -5.00 -25.20 -11.40
C ILE A 80 -3.99 -25.26 -10.27
N THR A 81 -3.17 -24.23 -10.15
CA THR A 81 -2.17 -24.11 -9.08
C THR A 81 -2.43 -22.86 -8.26
N LEU A 82 -2.64 -23.01 -6.96
CA LEU A 82 -2.70 -21.91 -6.01
C LEU A 82 -1.39 -21.88 -5.22
N ALA A 83 -0.70 -20.76 -5.29
CA ALA A 83 0.45 -20.46 -4.46
C ALA A 83 0.17 -19.25 -3.57
N VAL A 84 0.92 -19.12 -2.48
CA VAL A 84 0.87 -17.93 -1.61
C VAL A 84 2.26 -17.35 -1.46
N THR A 85 2.36 -16.03 -1.49
CA THR A 85 3.61 -15.34 -1.17
C THR A 85 3.90 -15.45 0.34
N PRO A 86 5.10 -15.06 0.81
CA PRO A 86 5.43 -14.98 2.23
C PRO A 86 4.54 -14.00 3.02
N ARG A 87 3.84 -13.11 2.30
CA ARG A 87 2.82 -12.20 2.84
C ARG A 87 1.40 -12.76 2.77
N TRP A 88 1.26 -14.03 2.38
CA TRP A 88 -0.01 -14.74 2.23
C TRP A 88 -0.89 -14.17 1.11
N ASP A 89 -0.30 -13.44 0.16
CA ASP A 89 -1.02 -13.00 -1.03
C ASP A 89 -1.16 -14.19 -1.98
N PRO A 90 -2.40 -14.58 -2.36
CA PRO A 90 -2.61 -15.71 -3.26
C PRO A 90 -2.33 -15.35 -4.71
N LEU A 91 -1.63 -16.27 -5.36
CA LEU A 91 -1.31 -16.26 -6.78
C LEU A 91 -1.86 -17.53 -7.40
N LEU A 92 -2.82 -17.34 -8.30
CA LEU A 92 -3.50 -18.41 -9.02
C LEU A 92 -2.91 -18.54 -10.41
N PHE A 93 -2.50 -19.76 -10.75
CA PHE A 93 -2.11 -20.16 -12.09
C PHE A 93 -3.19 -21.09 -12.65
N VAL A 94 -3.73 -20.74 -13.82
CA VAL A 94 -4.62 -21.60 -14.59
C VAL A 94 -3.90 -21.92 -15.89
N GLU A 95 -3.43 -23.15 -16.00
CA GLU A 95 -2.77 -23.65 -17.19
C GLU A 95 -3.76 -24.42 -18.05
N VAL A 96 -3.89 -24.04 -19.31
CA VAL A 96 -4.78 -24.69 -20.29
C VAL A 96 -4.06 -24.94 -21.60
N GLU A 97 -4.47 -25.97 -22.32
CA GLU A 97 -4.04 -26.23 -23.70
C GLU A 97 -5.21 -25.98 -24.66
N ILE A 98 -4.97 -25.15 -25.67
CA ILE A 98 -5.97 -24.81 -26.68
C ILE A 98 -6.13 -25.97 -27.65
N ALA A 99 -7.37 -26.22 -28.10
CA ALA A 99 -7.65 -27.17 -29.18
C ALA A 99 -7.02 -26.76 -30.52
N ASP A 100 -6.65 -27.76 -31.32
CA ASP A 100 -5.90 -27.58 -32.58
C ASP A 100 -6.61 -26.68 -33.60
N ASP A 101 -7.95 -26.55 -33.49
CA ASP A 101 -8.79 -25.71 -34.34
C ASP A 101 -8.77 -24.22 -33.99
N ALA A 102 -8.21 -23.84 -32.84
CA ALA A 102 -8.13 -22.47 -32.34
C ALA A 102 -6.69 -21.97 -32.13
N ASP A 103 -5.72 -22.54 -32.84
CA ASP A 103 -4.27 -22.21 -32.74
C ASP A 103 -3.85 -20.94 -33.50
N GLY A 104 -4.81 -20.12 -33.95
CA GLY A 104 -4.54 -18.86 -34.66
C GLY A 104 -4.24 -17.68 -33.73
N SER A 105 -3.47 -16.70 -34.22
CA SER A 105 -3.15 -15.47 -33.47
C SER A 105 -4.40 -14.72 -32.99
N ASP A 106 -5.43 -14.62 -33.82
CA ASP A 106 -6.71 -13.98 -33.48
C ASP A 106 -7.47 -14.74 -32.37
N ALA A 107 -7.63 -16.06 -32.52
CA ALA A 107 -8.33 -16.89 -31.53
C ALA A 107 -7.63 -16.90 -30.17
N ILE A 108 -6.29 -16.89 -30.16
CA ILE A 108 -5.49 -16.73 -28.96
C ILE A 108 -5.71 -15.34 -28.36
N ALA A 109 -5.66 -14.28 -29.16
CA ALA A 109 -5.87 -12.91 -28.69
C ALA A 109 -7.27 -12.73 -28.07
N GLU A 110 -8.32 -13.25 -28.70
CA GLU A 110 -9.69 -13.26 -28.15
C GLU A 110 -9.75 -14.03 -26.84
N THR A 111 -9.11 -15.20 -26.77
CA THR A 111 -9.03 -16.00 -25.54
C THR A 111 -8.33 -15.24 -24.42
N LEU A 112 -7.21 -14.60 -24.69
CA LEU A 112 -6.47 -13.78 -23.73
C LEU A 112 -7.28 -12.58 -23.27
N TYR A 113 -8.01 -11.93 -24.18
CA TYR A 113 -8.91 -10.81 -23.87
C TYR A 113 -10.06 -11.24 -22.97
N ALA A 114 -10.76 -12.31 -23.34
CA ALA A 114 -11.88 -12.88 -22.60
C ALA A 114 -11.46 -13.30 -21.18
N THR A 115 -10.34 -14.01 -21.07
CA THR A 115 -9.78 -14.46 -19.78
C THR A 115 -9.09 -13.34 -18.98
N TRP A 116 -8.90 -12.15 -19.57
CA TRP A 116 -8.47 -10.95 -18.84
C TRP A 116 -9.68 -10.17 -18.32
N GLN A 117 -10.67 -9.90 -19.17
CA GLN A 117 -11.84 -9.08 -18.85
C GLN A 117 -12.88 -9.85 -18.03
N ASP A 118 -13.33 -10.99 -18.53
CA ASP A 118 -14.47 -11.77 -18.02
C ASP A 118 -14.00 -12.99 -17.20
N ARG A 119 -12.81 -12.90 -16.58
CA ARG A 119 -12.19 -13.98 -15.81
C ARG A 119 -13.09 -14.58 -14.71
N SER A 120 -13.99 -13.80 -14.13
CA SER A 120 -14.98 -14.26 -13.16
C SER A 120 -16.04 -15.22 -13.73
N ALA A 121 -16.19 -15.27 -15.05
CA ALA A 121 -17.07 -16.21 -15.73
C ALA A 121 -16.46 -17.63 -15.86
N THR A 122 -15.17 -17.79 -15.55
CA THR A 122 -14.47 -19.09 -15.57
C THR A 122 -15.11 -20.05 -14.57
N ARG A 123 -15.43 -21.26 -15.03
CA ARG A 123 -16.10 -22.30 -14.24
C ARG A 123 -15.35 -23.62 -14.27
N VAL A 124 -15.39 -24.34 -13.16
CA VAL A 124 -14.88 -25.71 -13.00
C VAL A 124 -16.04 -26.57 -12.53
N ASP A 125 -16.34 -27.66 -13.24
CA ASP A 125 -17.51 -28.52 -12.95
C ASP A 125 -18.83 -27.72 -12.81
N GLY A 126 -18.99 -26.65 -13.60
CA GLY A 126 -20.14 -25.75 -13.57
C GLY A 126 -20.14 -24.68 -12.46
N ALA A 127 -19.28 -24.81 -11.43
CA ALA A 127 -19.16 -23.84 -10.34
C ALA A 127 -18.16 -22.72 -10.71
N PRO A 128 -18.35 -21.47 -10.23
CA PRO A 128 -17.37 -20.41 -10.39
C PRO A 128 -16.00 -20.82 -9.83
N LEU A 129 -14.91 -20.54 -10.56
CA LEU A 129 -13.56 -20.96 -10.19
C LEU A 129 -13.15 -20.52 -8.78
N THR A 130 -13.54 -19.32 -8.34
CA THR A 130 -13.24 -18.84 -6.98
C THR A 130 -14.02 -19.57 -5.89
N GLU A 131 -15.27 -19.95 -6.15
CA GLU A 131 -16.08 -20.76 -5.22
C GLU A 131 -15.53 -22.18 -5.11
N TRP A 132 -15.15 -22.77 -6.26
CA TRP A 132 -14.48 -24.07 -6.31
C TRP A 132 -13.16 -24.05 -5.53
N LEU A 133 -12.34 -23.00 -5.67
CA LEU A 133 -11.11 -22.83 -4.89
C LEU A 133 -11.40 -22.73 -3.38
N ASP A 134 -12.43 -22.00 -2.99
CA ASP A 134 -12.83 -21.88 -1.58
C ASP A 134 -13.25 -23.21 -0.97
N GLU A 135 -14.00 -24.02 -1.72
CA GLU A 135 -14.37 -25.37 -1.30
C GLU A 135 -13.13 -26.28 -1.15
N ARG A 136 -12.21 -26.23 -2.11
CA ARG A 136 -10.97 -27.03 -2.08
C ARG A 136 -10.06 -26.65 -0.92
N LEU A 137 -9.93 -25.36 -0.62
CA LEU A 137 -9.15 -24.88 0.52
C LEU A 137 -9.75 -25.35 1.84
N ARG A 138 -11.09 -25.32 1.98
CA ARG A 138 -11.78 -25.86 3.16
C ARG A 138 -11.53 -27.36 3.32
N ALA A 139 -11.61 -28.12 2.23
CA ALA A 139 -11.34 -29.56 2.23
C ALA A 139 -9.89 -29.88 2.64
N HIS A 140 -8.93 -29.02 2.29
CA HIS A 140 -7.52 -29.16 2.68
C HIS A 140 -7.24 -28.75 4.14
N GLY A 141 -8.25 -28.38 4.93
CA GLY A 141 -8.04 -28.02 6.33
C GLY A 141 -7.60 -26.57 6.54
N VAL A 142 -7.65 -25.72 5.50
CA VAL A 142 -7.52 -24.26 5.64
C VAL A 142 -8.80 -23.72 6.30
N THR A 143 -8.92 -23.99 7.60
CA THR A 143 -10.12 -23.88 8.41
C THR A 143 -10.03 -22.70 9.37
N ALA A 144 -9.81 -21.49 8.83
CA ALA A 144 -9.96 -20.27 9.60
C ALA A 144 -10.07 -19.05 8.65
N ARG A 145 -11.11 -19.01 7.82
CA ARG A 145 -11.63 -17.69 7.44
C ARG A 145 -12.55 -17.25 8.56
N PRO A 146 -12.27 -16.14 9.27
CA PRO A 146 -13.26 -15.52 10.13
C PRO A 146 -14.56 -15.36 9.34
N ALA A 147 -15.73 -15.55 9.98
CA ALA A 147 -17.03 -15.47 9.32
C ALA A 147 -17.25 -14.15 8.54
N ASP A 148 -16.44 -13.12 8.82
CA ASP A 148 -16.47 -11.80 8.21
C ASP A 148 -15.53 -11.62 7.00
N GLN A 149 -14.76 -12.63 6.59
CA GLN A 149 -13.95 -12.54 5.37
C GLN A 149 -14.82 -12.81 4.13
N PRO A 150 -14.81 -11.91 3.12
CA PRO A 150 -15.56 -12.13 1.89
C PRO A 150 -15.06 -13.39 1.13
N PRO A 151 -15.72 -13.85 0.07
CA PRO A 151 -15.20 -14.93 -0.78
C PRO A 151 -13.92 -14.54 -1.53
N LEU A 152 -13.15 -15.52 -2.02
CA LEU A 152 -12.03 -15.23 -2.92
C LEU A 152 -12.55 -14.50 -4.16
N GLU A 153 -11.86 -13.43 -4.57
CA GLU A 153 -12.17 -12.69 -5.78
C GLU A 153 -10.91 -12.46 -6.61
N PHE A 154 -11.08 -12.38 -7.92
CA PHE A 154 -10.00 -12.01 -8.81
C PHE A 154 -9.55 -10.58 -8.56
N GLY A 155 -8.26 -10.40 -8.32
CA GLY A 155 -7.59 -9.12 -8.32
C GLY A 155 -7.60 -8.45 -9.70
N ARG A 156 -7.08 -7.21 -9.74
CA ARG A 156 -6.99 -6.41 -10.96
C ARG A 156 -5.76 -6.72 -11.81
N ASN A 157 -4.73 -7.29 -11.19
CA ASN A 157 -3.45 -7.53 -11.86
C ASN A 157 -3.46 -8.94 -12.44
N VAL A 158 -3.16 -9.03 -13.73
CA VAL A 158 -3.16 -10.27 -14.51
C VAL A 158 -1.93 -10.26 -15.41
N HIS A 159 -1.28 -11.40 -15.53
CA HIS A 159 -0.29 -11.66 -16.58
C HIS A 159 -0.63 -12.98 -17.25
N GLN A 160 -0.42 -13.09 -18.56
CA GLN A 160 -0.70 -14.31 -19.30
C GLN A 160 0.52 -14.66 -20.16
N SER A 161 0.95 -15.91 -20.11
CA SER A 161 2.02 -16.41 -20.96
C SER A 161 1.46 -17.35 -22.02
N VAL A 162 1.89 -17.16 -23.26
CA VAL A 162 1.50 -17.95 -24.42
C VAL A 162 2.72 -18.74 -24.88
N PHE A 163 2.55 -20.06 -24.99
CA PHE A 163 3.55 -20.98 -25.50
C PHE A 163 2.99 -21.66 -26.75
N PRO A 164 3.30 -21.14 -27.96
CA PRO A 164 2.66 -21.60 -29.20
C PRO A 164 2.93 -23.06 -29.53
N GLY A 165 1.91 -23.72 -30.08
CA GLY A 165 1.99 -25.02 -30.72
C GLY A 165 2.78 -24.97 -32.03
N ALA A 166 3.09 -26.14 -32.59
CA ALA A 166 4.00 -26.27 -33.74
C ALA A 166 3.54 -25.52 -35.00
N ALA A 167 2.23 -25.36 -35.20
CA ALA A 167 1.69 -24.65 -36.35
C ALA A 167 1.96 -23.15 -36.22
N LEU A 168 1.48 -22.53 -35.15
CA LEU A 168 1.69 -21.10 -34.89
C LEU A 168 3.18 -20.75 -34.68
N ALA A 169 3.93 -21.59 -33.96
CA ALA A 169 5.36 -21.38 -33.72
C ALA A 169 6.15 -21.27 -35.04
N ARG A 170 5.83 -22.09 -36.05
CA ARG A 170 6.50 -22.02 -37.36
C ARG A 170 6.23 -20.71 -38.07
N GLY A 171 5.00 -20.21 -38.04
CA GLY A 171 4.65 -18.90 -38.61
C GLY A 171 5.43 -17.77 -37.93
N LEU A 172 5.37 -17.74 -36.60
CA LEU A 172 6.04 -16.73 -35.77
C LEU A 172 7.58 -16.74 -35.92
N LEU A 173 8.20 -17.92 -36.04
CA LEU A 173 9.66 -18.04 -36.20
C LEU A 173 10.12 -17.78 -37.64
N ALA A 174 9.26 -18.00 -38.64
CA ALA A 174 9.54 -17.68 -40.04
C ALA A 174 9.49 -16.16 -40.30
N GLU A 175 8.71 -15.42 -39.51
CA GLU A 175 8.61 -13.97 -39.56
C GLU A 175 9.87 -13.31 -38.97
N HIS A 176 10.96 -13.32 -39.73
CA HIS A 176 12.21 -12.68 -39.32
C HIS A 176 12.13 -11.16 -39.50
N VAL A 177 11.69 -10.47 -38.46
CA VAL A 177 11.71 -9.00 -38.39
C VAL A 177 12.98 -8.54 -37.69
N ARG A 178 13.84 -7.78 -38.39
CA ARG A 178 15.11 -7.23 -37.83
C ARG A 178 14.84 -6.03 -36.92
N GLY A 179 15.64 -5.90 -35.87
CA GLY A 179 15.59 -4.78 -34.93
C GLY A 179 14.33 -4.81 -34.06
N ASP A 180 13.85 -3.62 -33.67
CA ASP A 180 12.69 -3.45 -32.77
C ASP A 180 11.32 -3.71 -33.42
N ALA A 181 11.27 -3.97 -34.74
CA ALA A 181 9.99 -4.18 -35.40
C ALA A 181 9.35 -5.52 -35.01
N VAL A 182 8.02 -5.53 -34.99
CA VAL A 182 7.18 -6.61 -34.46
C VAL A 182 6.17 -7.02 -35.52
N GLY A 183 6.06 -8.33 -35.75
CA GLY A 183 5.10 -8.91 -36.69
C GLY A 183 3.65 -8.77 -36.26
N SER A 184 2.71 -8.82 -37.21
CA SER A 184 1.29 -8.59 -36.94
C SER A 184 0.71 -9.62 -35.96
N ASP A 185 1.12 -10.88 -36.07
CA ASP A 185 0.66 -11.95 -35.17
C ASP A 185 1.16 -11.73 -33.74
N VAL A 186 2.41 -11.29 -33.59
CA VAL A 186 3.00 -10.95 -32.29
C VAL A 186 2.26 -9.75 -31.67
N VAL A 187 1.97 -8.71 -32.45
CA VAL A 187 1.18 -7.56 -31.98
C VAL A 187 -0.20 -8.02 -31.51
N THR A 188 -0.88 -8.82 -32.32
CA THR A 188 -2.23 -9.32 -32.06
C THR A 188 -2.31 -10.08 -30.74
N ILE A 189 -1.37 -11.02 -30.53
CA ILE A 189 -1.32 -11.82 -29.31
C ILE A 189 -0.94 -10.96 -28.10
N VAL A 190 0.15 -10.18 -28.19
CA VAL A 190 0.69 -9.44 -27.02
C VAL A 190 -0.25 -8.33 -26.56
N LEU A 191 -0.99 -7.70 -27.47
CA LEU A 191 -1.96 -6.66 -27.13
C LEU A 191 -3.38 -7.18 -26.87
N ARG A 192 -3.62 -8.49 -27.07
CA ARG A 192 -4.94 -9.12 -26.96
C ARG A 192 -5.95 -8.54 -27.96
N GLY A 193 -5.50 -8.26 -29.18
CA GLY A 193 -6.34 -7.72 -30.23
C GLY A 193 -5.54 -7.09 -31.36
N THR A 194 -6.22 -6.82 -32.46
CA THR A 194 -5.63 -6.22 -33.66
C THR A 194 -5.58 -4.70 -33.54
N LEU A 195 -4.60 -4.10 -34.20
CA LEU A 195 -4.56 -2.67 -34.44
C LEU A 195 -4.58 -2.43 -35.94
N ASP A 196 -5.47 -1.55 -36.39
CA ASP A 196 -5.49 -1.13 -37.79
C ASP A 196 -4.14 -0.48 -38.15
N GLY A 197 -3.47 -1.08 -39.12
CA GLY A 197 -2.04 -0.90 -39.36
C GLY A 197 -1.63 0.51 -39.77
N SER A 198 -0.57 1.02 -39.13
CA SER A 198 0.46 1.94 -39.66
C SER A 198 1.20 2.73 -38.57
N THR A 199 1.05 2.40 -37.29
CA THR A 199 1.85 3.02 -36.22
C THR A 199 3.06 2.14 -35.97
N GLY A 200 4.12 2.32 -36.76
CA GLY A 200 5.43 1.66 -36.61
C GLY A 200 6.18 1.97 -35.31
N ALA A 201 5.48 2.32 -34.23
CA ALA A 201 6.01 2.42 -32.89
C ALA A 201 5.68 1.12 -32.15
N THR A 202 6.70 0.49 -31.57
CA THR A 202 6.52 -0.58 -30.59
C THR A 202 5.59 -0.07 -29.49
N LEU A 203 4.36 -0.57 -29.42
CA LEU A 203 3.31 -0.17 -28.46
C LEU A 203 3.63 -0.62 -27.02
N GLY A 204 4.88 -0.43 -26.60
CA GLY A 204 5.44 -1.01 -25.39
C GLY A 204 5.82 -2.48 -25.51
N ILE A 205 5.69 -3.11 -26.69
CA ILE A 205 6.15 -4.48 -26.93
C ILE A 205 7.68 -4.51 -26.95
N ARG A 206 8.28 -5.44 -26.21
CA ARG A 206 9.73 -5.66 -26.17
C ARG A 206 10.10 -7.06 -26.64
N ARG A 207 11.25 -7.15 -27.29
CA ARG A 207 11.87 -8.39 -27.78
C ARG A 207 13.34 -8.41 -27.35
N PRO A 208 13.69 -8.99 -26.18
CA PRO A 208 15.06 -9.01 -25.71
C PRO A 208 15.95 -9.84 -26.64
N GLU A 209 16.99 -9.24 -27.23
CA GLU A 209 17.82 -9.86 -28.28
C GLU A 209 18.42 -11.21 -27.87
N THR A 210 18.86 -11.33 -26.61
CA THR A 210 19.41 -12.54 -25.98
C THR A 210 18.47 -13.75 -25.99
N LEU A 211 17.16 -13.54 -26.12
CA LEU A 211 16.15 -14.61 -26.13
C LEU A 211 15.61 -14.89 -27.55
N ASN A 212 16.06 -14.14 -28.54
CA ASN A 212 15.53 -14.18 -29.91
C ASN A 212 16.60 -14.75 -30.85
N ASN A 213 16.59 -16.08 -31.01
CA ASN A 213 17.45 -16.77 -31.97
C ASN A 213 16.69 -17.01 -33.28
N PRO A 214 17.11 -16.42 -34.41
CA PRO A 214 16.39 -16.52 -35.68
C PRO A 214 16.04 -17.97 -36.06
N GLY A 215 14.77 -18.24 -36.30
CA GLY A 215 14.26 -19.55 -36.69
C GLY A 215 14.24 -20.61 -35.59
N GLN A 216 14.66 -20.29 -34.36
CA GLN A 216 14.72 -21.25 -33.24
C GLN A 216 13.88 -20.81 -32.05
N THR A 217 14.13 -19.61 -31.52
CA THR A 217 13.44 -19.11 -30.33
C THR A 217 13.02 -17.67 -30.51
N MET A 218 11.89 -17.32 -29.88
CA MET A 218 11.44 -15.93 -29.84
C MET A 218 10.79 -15.64 -28.50
N VAL A 219 11.08 -14.47 -27.94
CA VAL A 219 10.33 -13.90 -26.83
C VAL A 219 9.90 -12.49 -27.20
N ALA A 220 8.60 -12.24 -27.09
CA ALA A 220 8.00 -10.93 -27.19
C ALA A 220 7.04 -10.73 -26.02
N HIS A 221 7.10 -9.58 -25.36
CA HIS A 221 6.21 -9.31 -24.22
C HIS A 221 5.76 -7.87 -24.19
N GLY A 222 4.59 -7.68 -23.59
CA GLY A 222 4.09 -6.39 -23.13
C GLY A 222 3.87 -6.44 -21.63
N ARG A 223 3.18 -5.43 -21.10
CA ARG A 223 2.93 -5.36 -19.64
C ARG A 223 2.14 -6.55 -19.08
N GLY A 224 1.20 -7.10 -19.87
CA GLY A 224 0.26 -8.12 -19.40
C GLY A 224 0.32 -9.46 -20.11
N VAL A 225 1.07 -9.57 -21.21
CA VAL A 225 1.16 -10.80 -22.01
C VAL A 225 2.61 -11.03 -22.41
N SER A 226 3.05 -12.28 -22.29
CA SER A 226 4.35 -12.74 -22.81
C SER A 226 4.13 -13.87 -23.80
N LEU A 227 4.63 -13.72 -25.02
CA LEU A 227 4.68 -14.73 -26.06
C LEU A 227 6.08 -15.35 -26.09
N ILE A 228 6.17 -16.65 -25.82
CA ILE A 228 7.43 -17.39 -25.66
C ILE A 228 7.39 -18.57 -26.62
N VAL A 229 8.28 -18.60 -27.59
CA VAL A 229 8.25 -19.53 -28.73
C VAL A 229 9.54 -20.33 -28.80
N GLY A 230 9.40 -21.64 -29.02
CA GLY A 230 10.51 -22.55 -29.33
C GLY A 230 11.36 -22.98 -28.13
N TYR A 231 10.96 -22.63 -26.90
CA TYR A 231 11.65 -23.02 -25.67
C TYR A 231 11.11 -24.35 -25.10
N ALA A 232 11.95 -25.07 -24.36
CA ALA A 232 11.57 -26.30 -23.67
C ALA A 232 10.69 -26.02 -22.43
N PRO A 233 9.78 -26.94 -22.04
CA PRO A 233 8.84 -26.72 -20.94
C PRO A 233 9.47 -26.27 -19.60
N PRO A 234 10.66 -26.76 -19.19
CA PRO A 234 11.32 -26.23 -18.00
C PRO A 234 11.68 -24.74 -18.06
N VAL A 235 12.07 -24.27 -19.24
CA VAL A 235 12.40 -22.85 -19.48
C VAL A 235 11.11 -22.02 -19.55
N GLU A 236 10.07 -22.55 -20.20
CA GLU A 236 8.72 -21.94 -20.20
C GLU A 236 8.21 -21.70 -18.78
N ASN A 237 8.32 -22.70 -17.91
CA ASN A 237 7.90 -22.62 -16.50
C ASN A 237 8.75 -21.63 -15.71
N ALA A 238 10.05 -21.54 -15.97
CA ALA A 238 10.92 -20.57 -15.35
C ALA A 238 10.55 -19.13 -15.76
N PHE A 239 10.24 -18.88 -17.03
CA PHE A 239 9.70 -17.60 -17.49
C PHE A 239 8.34 -17.29 -16.87
N GLY A 240 7.45 -18.28 -16.79
CA GLY A 240 6.17 -18.15 -16.10
C GLY A 240 6.36 -17.71 -14.65
N LEU A 241 7.27 -18.33 -13.91
CA LEU A 241 7.59 -17.97 -12.53
C LEU A 241 8.17 -16.55 -12.41
N ALA A 242 9.08 -16.15 -13.31
CA ALA A 242 9.62 -14.79 -13.34
C ALA A 242 8.52 -13.74 -13.59
N ALA A 243 7.63 -13.99 -14.56
CA ALA A 243 6.48 -13.14 -14.82
C ALA A 243 5.53 -13.07 -13.61
N ALA A 244 5.35 -14.19 -12.90
CA ALA A 244 4.56 -14.27 -11.67
C ALA A 244 5.16 -13.39 -10.54
N GLY A 245 6.50 -13.36 -10.43
CA GLY A 245 7.22 -12.48 -9.51
C GLY A 245 6.97 -11.00 -9.79
N ILE A 246 7.07 -10.58 -11.06
CA ILE A 246 6.76 -9.20 -11.47
C ILE A 246 5.28 -8.86 -11.23
N LEU A 247 4.38 -9.78 -11.57
CA LEU A 247 2.94 -9.64 -11.33
C LEU A 247 2.64 -9.41 -9.84
N ASN A 248 3.29 -10.17 -8.95
CA ASN A 248 3.16 -10.01 -7.52
C ASN A 248 3.71 -8.66 -7.04
N ALA A 249 4.88 -8.25 -7.51
CA ALA A 249 5.47 -6.94 -7.17
C ALA A 249 4.54 -5.77 -7.58
N VAL A 250 3.98 -5.81 -8.79
CA VAL A 250 2.99 -4.81 -9.27
C VAL A 250 1.75 -4.81 -8.39
N ALA A 251 1.25 -5.99 -8.00
CA ALA A 251 0.09 -6.10 -7.13
C ALA A 251 0.34 -5.54 -5.72
N ALA A 252 1.51 -5.83 -5.15
CA ALA A 252 1.95 -5.26 -3.89
C ALA A 252 1.99 -3.73 -3.96
N VAL A 253 2.61 -3.14 -4.98
CA VAL A 253 2.66 -1.69 -5.17
C VAL A 253 1.24 -1.09 -5.23
N HIS A 254 0.34 -1.69 -6.00
CA HIS A 254 -1.05 -1.22 -6.08
C HIS A 254 -1.79 -1.29 -4.74
N ARG A 255 -1.57 -2.35 -3.95
CA ARG A 255 -2.15 -2.51 -2.61
C ARG A 255 -1.58 -1.48 -1.63
N ILE A 256 -0.26 -1.34 -1.55
CA ILE A 256 0.44 -0.37 -0.70
C ILE A 256 -0.09 1.04 -1.01
N ARG A 257 -0.19 1.39 -2.30
CA ARG A 257 -0.75 2.67 -2.72
C ARG A 257 -2.18 2.88 -2.22
N ARG A 258 -3.06 1.87 -2.34
CA ARG A 258 -4.44 1.95 -1.85
C ARG A 258 -4.47 2.15 -0.34
N GLN A 259 -3.71 1.36 0.41
CA GLN A 259 -3.64 1.45 1.88
C GLN A 259 -3.06 2.79 2.35
N ALA A 260 -2.08 3.34 1.64
CA ALA A 260 -1.54 4.67 1.92
C ALA A 260 -2.58 5.77 1.70
N PHE A 261 -3.38 5.69 0.62
CA PHE A 261 -4.52 6.61 0.43
C PHE A 261 -5.58 6.46 1.52
N GLU A 262 -5.93 5.24 1.91
CA GLU A 262 -6.85 5.01 3.02
C GLU A 262 -6.32 5.58 4.34
N ALA A 263 -5.01 5.56 4.58
CA ALA A 263 -4.41 6.19 5.76
C ALA A 263 -4.51 7.73 5.72
N LEU A 264 -4.32 8.36 4.56
CA LEU A 264 -4.50 9.81 4.40
C LEU A 264 -5.97 10.23 4.56
N GLU A 265 -6.91 9.45 4.03
CA GLU A 265 -8.34 9.70 4.21
C GLU A 265 -8.78 9.52 5.68
N LEU A 266 -8.20 8.56 6.40
CA LEU A 266 -8.43 8.43 7.85
C LEU A 266 -7.99 9.67 8.62
N ASP A 267 -6.83 10.24 8.31
CA ASP A 267 -6.39 11.50 8.95
C ASP A 267 -7.34 12.66 8.59
N ARG A 268 -7.74 12.76 7.32
CA ARG A 268 -8.66 13.81 6.86
C ARG A 268 -10.03 13.75 7.53
N ALA A 269 -10.56 12.56 7.73
CA ALA A 269 -11.87 12.33 8.33
C ALA A 269 -11.85 12.36 9.87
N ALA A 270 -10.68 12.34 10.50
CA ALA A 270 -10.56 12.28 11.94
C ALA A 270 -10.95 13.63 12.58
N VAL A 271 -12.07 13.63 13.31
CA VAL A 271 -12.40 14.69 14.27
C VAL A 271 -11.68 14.36 15.57
N VAL A 272 -10.67 15.16 15.91
CA VAL A 272 -9.86 14.96 17.10
C VAL A 272 -10.31 15.98 18.16
N GLU A 273 -11.13 15.53 19.11
CA GLU A 273 -11.66 16.38 20.18
C GLU A 273 -10.83 16.26 21.46
N THR A 274 -10.25 15.08 21.70
CA THR A 274 -9.44 14.82 22.90
C THR A 274 -8.01 14.44 22.55
N ALA A 275 -7.11 14.61 23.52
CA ALA A 275 -5.72 14.15 23.41
C ALA A 275 -5.63 12.61 23.27
N ASP A 276 -6.62 11.86 23.76
CA ASP A 276 -6.62 10.40 23.66
C ASP A 276 -7.03 9.92 22.26
N ASP A 277 -7.98 10.62 21.62
CA ASP A 277 -8.33 10.41 20.21
C ASP A 277 -7.12 10.66 19.31
N ALA A 278 -6.39 11.74 19.59
CA ALA A 278 -5.17 12.10 18.89
C ALA A 278 -4.08 11.00 19.02
N ARG A 279 -3.85 10.48 20.23
CA ARG A 279 -2.92 9.37 20.46
C ARG A 279 -3.32 8.11 19.71
N THR A 280 -4.61 7.78 19.72
CA THR A 280 -5.15 6.61 19.04
C THR A 280 -4.99 6.71 17.53
N LEU A 281 -5.25 7.89 16.95
CA LEU A 281 -5.03 8.17 15.53
C LEU A 281 -3.54 8.04 15.17
N VAL A 282 -2.65 8.68 15.94
CA VAL A 282 -1.19 8.59 15.73
C VAL A 282 -0.70 7.14 15.81
N ALA A 283 -1.16 6.36 16.79
CA ALA A 283 -0.80 4.96 16.91
C ALA A 283 -1.29 4.12 15.71
N ARG A 284 -2.52 4.38 15.23
CA ARG A 284 -3.10 3.69 14.07
C ARG A 284 -2.35 4.03 12.77
N LEU A 285 -2.05 5.32 12.55
CA LEU A 285 -1.29 5.79 11.39
C LEU A 285 0.15 5.27 11.43
N SER A 286 0.80 5.29 12.60
CA SER A 286 2.14 4.73 12.78
C SER A 286 2.21 3.25 12.46
N ARG A 287 1.22 2.46 12.93
CA ARG A 287 1.15 1.03 12.60
C ARG A 287 1.00 0.80 11.10
N ARG A 288 0.07 1.52 10.46
CA ARG A 288 -0.14 1.45 9.00
C ARG A 288 1.11 1.85 8.23
N LEU A 289 1.82 2.90 8.65
CA LEU A 289 3.07 3.32 8.01
C LEU A 289 4.16 2.24 8.12
N SER A 290 4.33 1.64 9.31
CA SER A 290 5.27 0.53 9.49
C SER A 290 4.90 -0.66 8.60
N ASP A 291 3.61 -1.00 8.50
CA ASP A 291 3.13 -2.08 7.62
C ASP A 291 3.43 -1.76 6.14
N LEU A 292 3.17 -0.52 5.69
CA LEU A 292 3.45 -0.07 4.32
C LEU A 292 4.94 -0.12 3.98
N GLN A 293 5.82 0.34 4.88
CA GLN A 293 7.27 0.32 4.69
C GLN A 293 7.80 -1.12 4.63
N LEU A 294 7.32 -1.99 5.52
CA LEU A 294 7.65 -3.41 5.50
C LEU A 294 7.16 -4.08 4.22
N ASP A 295 5.94 -3.80 3.78
CA ASP A 295 5.40 -4.36 2.54
C ASP A 295 6.19 -3.91 1.31
N LEU A 296 6.65 -2.65 1.29
CA LEU A 296 7.46 -2.12 0.19
C LEU A 296 8.82 -2.84 0.11
N SER A 297 9.53 -2.97 1.24
CA SER A 297 10.83 -3.66 1.25
C SER A 297 10.71 -5.16 0.97
N PHE A 298 9.76 -5.87 1.59
CA PHE A 298 9.65 -7.32 1.41
C PHE A 298 8.94 -7.75 0.13
N SER A 299 7.95 -7.00 -0.36
CA SER A 299 7.11 -7.47 -1.48
C SER A 299 7.50 -6.85 -2.81
N VAL A 300 8.21 -5.73 -2.80
CA VAL A 300 8.68 -5.09 -4.04
C VAL A 300 10.15 -5.34 -4.24
N GLU A 301 11.03 -5.04 -3.29
CA GLU A 301 12.48 -5.22 -3.49
C GLU A 301 12.84 -6.71 -3.64
N ALA A 302 12.27 -7.59 -2.83
CA ALA A 302 12.56 -9.03 -2.95
C ALA A 302 12.11 -9.65 -4.29
N TYR A 303 11.01 -9.19 -4.88
CA TYR A 303 10.45 -9.77 -6.11
C TYR A 303 10.83 -9.02 -7.39
N ALA A 304 11.10 -7.72 -7.30
CA ALA A 304 11.48 -6.89 -8.43
C ALA A 304 13.00 -6.88 -8.64
N ASP A 305 13.80 -6.86 -7.57
CA ASP A 305 15.25 -6.72 -7.63
C ASP A 305 16.03 -8.02 -7.46
N THR A 306 15.51 -8.99 -6.71
CA THR A 306 16.24 -10.25 -6.50
C THR A 306 15.92 -11.24 -7.62
N ILE A 307 16.91 -11.50 -8.49
CA ILE A 307 16.84 -12.58 -9.47
C ILE A 307 17.06 -13.90 -8.72
N LEU A 308 15.97 -14.62 -8.45
CA LEU A 308 15.98 -15.84 -7.65
C LEU A 308 16.48 -17.06 -8.43
N ILE A 309 16.52 -16.96 -9.76
CA ILE A 309 17.11 -17.95 -10.66
C ILE A 309 18.25 -17.25 -11.41
N PRO A 310 19.51 -17.39 -10.96
CA PRO A 310 20.67 -16.72 -11.56
C PRO A 310 21.08 -17.40 -12.87
N GLU A 311 20.21 -17.34 -13.87
CA GLU A 311 20.43 -17.89 -15.20
C GLU A 311 20.10 -16.84 -16.26
N LEU A 312 21.00 -16.70 -17.24
CA LEU A 312 21.02 -15.60 -18.19
C LEU A 312 19.69 -15.41 -18.95
N LEU A 313 19.03 -16.50 -19.33
CA LEU A 313 17.76 -16.45 -20.05
C LEU A 313 16.67 -15.85 -19.16
N VAL A 314 16.53 -16.39 -17.94
CA VAL A 314 15.51 -15.96 -16.98
C VAL A 314 15.77 -14.52 -16.52
N GLU A 315 17.02 -14.17 -16.25
CA GLU A 315 17.44 -12.81 -15.90
C GLU A 315 17.14 -11.80 -17.01
N SER A 316 17.46 -12.16 -18.25
CA SER A 316 17.22 -11.27 -19.39
C SER A 316 15.73 -11.04 -19.63
N PHE A 317 14.91 -12.10 -19.50
CA PHE A 317 13.47 -11.99 -19.56
C PHE A 317 12.91 -11.11 -18.44
N HIS A 318 13.30 -11.40 -17.19
CA HIS A 318 12.85 -10.68 -16.00
C HIS A 318 13.18 -9.20 -16.06
N SER A 319 14.43 -8.85 -16.39
CA SER A 319 14.90 -7.47 -16.53
C SER A 319 14.12 -6.72 -17.62
N SER A 320 13.91 -7.36 -18.78
CA SER A 320 13.12 -6.79 -19.87
C SER A 320 11.66 -6.55 -19.47
N LEU A 321 11.01 -7.54 -18.86
CA LEU A 321 9.61 -7.45 -18.42
C LEU A 321 9.41 -6.42 -17.31
N ARG A 322 10.36 -6.33 -16.36
CA ARG A 322 10.37 -5.30 -15.33
C ARG A 322 10.37 -3.89 -15.94
N GLY A 323 11.16 -3.67 -16.99
CA GLY A 323 11.25 -2.40 -17.70
C GLY A 323 9.92 -1.97 -18.33
N VAL A 324 9.14 -2.91 -18.88
CA VAL A 324 7.83 -2.62 -19.51
C VAL A 324 6.70 -2.47 -18.50
N SER A 325 6.84 -3.10 -17.34
CA SER A 325 5.80 -3.09 -16.32
C SER A 325 5.59 -1.73 -15.65
N ALA A 326 6.43 -0.73 -15.95
CA ALA A 326 6.48 0.60 -15.31
C ALA A 326 6.58 0.51 -13.77
N LEU A 327 7.15 -0.60 -13.28
CA LEU A 327 7.21 -0.90 -11.85
C LEU A 327 8.05 0.13 -11.10
N ALA A 328 9.13 0.63 -11.71
CA ALA A 328 9.98 1.68 -11.13
C ALA A 328 9.20 2.99 -10.94
N ASP A 329 8.44 3.44 -11.94
CA ASP A 329 7.63 4.66 -11.85
C ASP A 329 6.49 4.51 -10.83
N ALA A 330 5.82 3.35 -10.84
CA ALA A 330 4.77 3.02 -9.89
C ALA A 330 5.29 2.97 -8.45
N LEU A 331 6.48 2.41 -8.24
CA LEU A 331 7.15 2.37 -6.94
C LEU A 331 7.54 3.77 -6.48
N ALA A 332 8.21 4.57 -7.33
CA ALA A 332 8.61 5.93 -6.99
C ALA A 332 7.43 6.85 -6.67
N ASN A 333 6.28 6.67 -7.34
CA ASN A 333 5.05 7.38 -7.00
C ASN A 333 4.46 6.90 -5.67
N THR A 334 4.47 5.60 -5.42
CA THR A 334 3.95 5.01 -4.18
C THR A 334 4.80 5.41 -2.97
N SER A 335 6.13 5.40 -3.07
CA SER A 335 7.04 5.89 -2.02
C SER A 335 6.75 7.35 -1.65
N ARG A 336 6.52 8.23 -2.64
CA ARG A 336 6.13 9.63 -2.38
C ARG A 336 4.81 9.78 -1.62
N ILE A 337 3.85 8.87 -1.82
CA ILE A 337 2.59 8.86 -1.06
C ILE A 337 2.85 8.38 0.37
N VAL A 338 3.69 7.36 0.56
CA VAL A 338 4.09 6.86 1.88
C VAL A 338 4.87 7.93 2.66
N GLU A 339 5.80 8.64 2.03
CA GLU A 339 6.50 9.80 2.61
C GLU A 339 5.53 10.90 3.06
N ARG A 340 4.44 11.11 2.31
CA ARG A 340 3.39 12.05 2.71
C ARG A 340 2.64 11.59 3.94
N VAL A 341 2.37 10.28 4.08
CA VAL A 341 1.77 9.72 5.31
C VAL A 341 2.71 9.92 6.50
N ASP A 342 4.01 9.71 6.33
CA ASP A 342 5.02 9.94 7.37
C ASP A 342 5.08 11.42 7.79
N ALA A 343 5.08 12.35 6.83
CA ALA A 343 5.03 13.78 7.12
C ALA A 343 3.78 14.18 7.92
N VAL A 344 2.61 13.68 7.54
CA VAL A 344 1.35 13.91 8.29
C VAL A 344 1.45 13.36 9.71
N LEU A 345 2.00 12.14 9.87
CA LEU A 345 2.22 11.53 11.18
C LEU A 345 3.16 12.37 12.06
N ALA A 346 4.24 12.90 11.47
CA ALA A 346 5.18 13.77 12.17
C ALA A 346 4.51 15.06 12.65
N THR A 347 3.71 15.72 11.80
CA THR A 347 2.92 16.90 12.20
C THR A 347 1.98 16.59 13.36
N ARG A 348 1.23 15.49 13.29
CA ARG A 348 0.30 15.09 14.36
C ARG A 348 1.00 14.79 15.68
N ARG A 349 2.21 14.21 15.65
CA ARG A 349 3.01 13.99 16.86
C ARG A 349 3.42 15.31 17.51
N VAL A 350 3.86 16.30 16.72
CA VAL A 350 4.21 17.63 17.24
C VAL A 350 2.99 18.34 17.83
N ASP A 351 1.83 18.25 17.18
CA ASP A 351 0.58 18.81 17.71
C ASP A 351 0.20 18.16 19.04
N LEU A 352 0.35 16.83 19.14
CA LEU A 352 0.08 16.07 20.35
C LEU A 352 1.03 16.45 21.50
N GLU A 353 2.32 16.54 21.21
CA GLU A 353 3.33 16.95 22.19
C GLU A 353 3.03 18.36 22.70
N THR A 354 2.72 19.29 21.80
CA THR A 354 2.33 20.67 22.14
C THR A 354 1.07 20.71 23.00
N ALA A 355 0.03 19.96 22.64
CA ALA A 355 -1.21 19.87 23.42
C ALA A 355 -0.96 19.27 24.82
N SER A 356 -0.09 18.27 24.91
CA SER A 356 0.26 17.64 26.18
C SER A 356 1.05 18.58 27.10
N GLN A 357 1.98 19.36 26.54
CA GLN A 357 2.73 20.38 27.26
C GLN A 357 1.81 21.48 27.78
N GLN A 358 0.87 21.96 26.94
CA GLN A 358 -0.12 22.96 27.37
C GLN A 358 -1.00 22.45 28.52
N TYR A 359 -1.38 21.17 28.50
CA TYR A 359 -2.17 20.58 29.58
C TYR A 359 -1.35 20.48 30.88
N ALA A 360 -0.09 20.04 30.79
CA ALA A 360 0.82 19.98 31.93
C ALA A 360 1.03 21.38 32.53
N GLU A 361 1.32 22.39 31.70
CA GLU A 361 1.47 23.77 32.15
C GLU A 361 0.21 24.31 32.82
N ARG A 362 -0.99 24.03 32.28
CA ARG A 362 -2.25 24.44 32.90
C ARG A 362 -2.42 23.79 34.27
N ARG A 363 -2.14 22.49 34.39
CA ARG A 363 -2.22 21.77 35.66
C ARG A 363 -1.24 22.35 36.68
N ASP A 364 -0.02 22.61 36.28
CA ASP A 364 1.01 23.15 37.16
C ASP A 364 0.68 24.58 37.59
N ARG A 365 0.12 25.41 36.70
CA ARG A 365 -0.40 26.74 37.07
C ARG A 365 -1.56 26.65 38.07
N VAL A 366 -2.50 25.71 37.88
CA VAL A 366 -3.62 25.52 38.81
C VAL A 366 -3.12 25.01 40.15
N LEU A 367 -2.21 24.04 40.17
CA LEU A 367 -1.61 23.51 41.39
C LEU A 367 -0.84 24.60 42.14
N ALA A 368 -0.01 25.38 41.43
CA ALA A 368 0.71 26.52 41.99
C ALA A 368 -0.26 27.57 42.55
N ALA A 369 -1.36 27.85 41.85
CA ALA A 369 -2.39 28.77 42.35
C ALA A 369 -3.08 28.24 43.61
N VAL A 370 -3.41 26.95 43.68
CA VAL A 370 -4.01 26.31 44.86
C VAL A 370 -3.03 26.33 46.05
N ILE A 371 -1.76 25.99 45.82
CA ILE A 371 -0.71 26.05 46.85
C ILE A 371 -0.53 27.49 47.35
N ALA A 372 -0.49 28.47 46.46
CA ALA A 372 -0.38 29.88 46.81
C ALA A 372 -1.57 30.35 47.67
N VAL A 373 -2.80 30.04 47.27
CA VAL A 373 -4.02 30.37 48.03
C VAL A 373 -4.02 29.66 49.39
N GLY A 374 -3.68 28.38 49.44
CA GLY A 374 -3.60 27.60 50.69
C GLY A 374 -2.57 28.18 51.66
N SER A 375 -1.41 28.60 51.16
CA SER A 375 -0.33 29.19 51.96
C SER A 375 -0.75 30.54 52.56
N VAL A 376 -1.45 31.37 51.77
CA VAL A 376 -1.98 32.66 52.22
C VAL A 376 -3.03 32.50 53.32
N ILE A 377 -3.84 31.43 53.28
CA ILE A 377 -4.89 31.18 54.29
C ILE A 377 -4.31 30.56 55.57
N ALA A 378 -3.27 29.72 55.47
CA ALA A 378 -2.71 28.99 56.61
C ALA A 378 -1.75 29.83 57.47
N LEU A 379 -1.08 30.84 56.89
CA LEU A 379 -0.12 31.67 57.61
C LEU A 379 -0.73 32.51 58.76
N PRO A 380 -1.86 33.21 58.60
CA PRO A 380 -2.42 34.05 59.65
C PRO A 380 -2.79 33.26 60.93
N PRO A 381 -3.47 32.10 60.84
CA PRO A 381 -3.70 31.24 62.01
C PRO A 381 -2.40 30.77 62.67
N ALA A 382 -1.37 30.40 61.89
CA ALA A 382 -0.08 29.98 62.42
C ALA A 382 0.67 31.11 63.15
N LEU A 383 0.63 32.32 62.59
CA LEU A 383 1.18 33.53 63.23
C LEU A 383 0.43 33.89 64.51
N LEU A 384 -0.90 33.76 64.51
CA LEU A 384 -1.73 33.96 65.71
C LEU A 384 -1.40 32.91 66.78
N LEU A 385 -1.30 31.63 66.40
CA LEU A 385 -0.91 30.57 67.32
C LEU A 385 0.48 30.81 67.91
N ALA A 386 1.45 31.24 67.09
CA ALA A 386 2.78 31.59 67.54
C ALA A 386 2.78 32.81 68.48
N PHE A 387 2.00 33.84 68.17
CA PHE A 387 1.83 35.02 69.02
C PHE A 387 1.27 34.64 70.40
N PHE A 388 0.22 33.81 70.45
CA PHE A 388 -0.36 33.35 71.71
C PHE A 388 0.55 32.36 72.46
N GLY A 389 1.36 31.57 71.77
CA GLY A 389 2.34 30.67 72.38
C GLY A 389 3.52 31.42 73.03
N VAL A 390 4.05 32.45 72.36
CA VAL A 390 5.20 33.24 72.83
C VAL A 390 4.81 34.23 73.93
N ASN A 391 3.62 34.86 73.84
CA ASN A 391 3.13 35.82 74.85
C ASN A 391 2.26 35.16 75.93
N SER A 392 2.45 33.87 76.22
CA SER A 392 1.60 33.12 77.16
C SER A 392 1.54 33.70 78.58
N SER A 393 2.52 34.53 78.97
CA SER A 393 2.55 35.24 80.25
C SER A 393 1.68 36.51 80.33
N ASP A 394 1.28 37.08 79.19
CA ASP A 394 0.44 38.30 79.10
C ASP A 394 -1.02 37.99 78.70
N VAL A 395 -1.39 36.70 78.60
CA VAL A 395 -2.77 36.27 78.32
C VAL A 395 -3.51 36.07 79.63
N ASP A 396 -4.55 36.87 79.87
CA ASP A 396 -5.35 36.83 81.10
C ASP A 396 -6.05 35.46 81.24
N PRO A 397 -5.73 34.65 82.27
CA PRO A 397 -6.24 33.28 82.42
C PRO A 397 -7.76 33.21 82.69
N ARG A 398 -8.43 34.35 82.90
CA ARG A 398 -9.88 34.44 83.12
C ARG A 398 -10.69 34.74 81.87
N ARG A 399 -10.06 34.93 80.70
CA ARG A 399 -10.74 35.28 79.44
C ARG A 399 -10.44 34.28 78.33
N SER A 400 -11.44 34.07 77.47
CA SER A 400 -11.29 33.20 76.30
C SER A 400 -10.42 33.87 75.24
N ILE A 401 -9.54 33.08 74.59
CA ILE A 401 -8.68 33.48 73.45
C ILE A 401 -9.48 34.06 72.27
N LEU A 402 -10.80 33.83 72.25
CA LEU A 402 -11.75 34.31 71.24
C LEU A 402 -12.42 35.65 71.59
N ASP A 403 -12.01 36.34 72.67
CA ASP A 403 -12.59 37.64 73.05
C ASP A 403 -12.13 38.76 72.09
N VAL A 404 -12.91 38.93 71.01
CA VAL A 404 -12.66 39.88 69.91
C VAL A 404 -12.55 41.32 70.42
N HIS A 405 -13.18 41.64 71.55
CA HIS A 405 -13.17 43.01 72.07
C HIS A 405 -11.83 43.40 72.70
N HIS A 406 -11.05 42.43 73.19
CA HIS A 406 -9.75 42.65 73.83
C HIS A 406 -8.58 42.36 72.88
N TYR A 407 -8.65 41.27 72.10
CA TYR A 407 -7.57 40.86 71.19
C TYR A 407 -7.79 41.31 69.74
N GLY A 408 -8.85 42.07 69.45
CA GLY A 408 -9.21 42.49 68.08
C GLY A 408 -8.11 43.23 67.32
N VAL A 409 -7.28 44.02 68.01
CA VAL A 409 -6.13 44.70 67.39
C VAL A 409 -5.04 43.72 66.96
N ALA A 410 -4.78 42.67 67.76
CA ALA A 410 -3.81 41.63 67.41
C ALA A 410 -4.31 40.78 66.22
N TYR A 411 -5.60 40.43 66.21
CA TYR A 411 -6.23 39.78 65.06
C TYR A 411 -6.18 40.68 63.81
N ALA A 412 -6.46 41.98 63.93
CA ALA A 412 -6.40 42.91 62.82
C ALA A 412 -4.98 42.99 62.24
N ILE A 413 -3.96 43.23 63.07
CA ILE A 413 -2.56 43.32 62.62
C ILE A 413 -2.08 42.02 61.97
N ALA A 414 -2.49 40.86 62.48
CA ALA A 414 -2.12 39.56 61.90
C ALA A 414 -2.75 39.33 60.52
N TRP A 415 -3.98 39.79 60.28
CA TRP A 415 -4.71 39.57 59.02
C TRP A 415 -4.53 40.69 57.98
N LEU A 416 -4.19 41.91 58.40
CA LEU A 416 -4.06 43.08 57.53
C LEU A 416 -3.06 42.92 56.36
N PRO A 417 -1.82 42.40 56.56
CA PRO A 417 -0.90 42.20 55.44
C PRO A 417 -1.41 41.16 54.43
N PHE A 418 -2.18 40.17 54.86
CA PHE A 418 -2.78 39.16 53.96
C PHE A 418 -3.92 39.75 53.14
N LEU A 419 -4.81 40.53 53.76
CA LEU A 419 -5.88 41.24 53.06
C LEU A 419 -5.33 42.24 52.05
N LEU A 420 -4.25 42.95 52.40
CA LEU A 420 -3.55 43.86 51.48
C LEU A 420 -2.99 43.11 50.28
N LEU A 421 -2.36 41.95 50.49
CA LEU A 421 -1.76 41.15 49.43
C LEU A 421 -2.83 40.56 48.48
N ILE A 422 -3.97 40.14 49.02
CA ILE A 422 -5.15 39.71 48.23
C ILE A 422 -5.70 40.89 47.40
N ALA A 423 -5.85 42.07 47.99
CA ALA A 423 -6.32 43.26 47.30
C ALA A 423 -5.39 43.67 46.15
N VAL A 424 -4.07 43.67 46.38
CA VAL A 424 -3.05 43.95 45.34
C VAL A 424 -3.12 42.91 44.22
N GLY A 425 -3.27 41.62 44.56
CA GLY A 425 -3.42 40.54 43.58
C GLY A 425 -4.67 40.68 42.71
N LEU A 426 -5.81 41.04 43.30
CA LEU A 426 -7.06 41.29 42.58
C LEU A 426 -6.95 42.51 41.65
N VAL A 427 -6.33 43.60 42.11
CA VAL A 427 -6.11 44.80 41.29
C VAL A 427 -5.17 44.51 40.12
N ALA A 428 -4.09 43.76 40.35
CA ALA A 428 -3.17 43.36 39.28
C ALA A 428 -3.86 42.48 38.23
N ARG A 429 -4.65 41.49 38.66
CA ARG A 429 -5.44 40.62 37.76
C ARG A 429 -6.43 41.43 36.93
N HIS A 430 -7.14 42.38 37.55
CA HIS A 430 -8.13 43.20 36.87
C HIS A 430 -7.49 44.15 35.84
N ARG A 431 -6.30 44.70 36.14
CA ARG A 431 -5.54 45.51 35.17
C ARG A 431 -5.03 44.71 33.98
N ILE A 432 -4.64 43.45 34.18
CA ILE A 432 -4.20 42.57 33.08
C ILE A 432 -5.38 42.17 32.20
N SER A 433 -6.55 41.84 32.78
CA SER A 433 -7.75 41.49 31.99
C SER A 433 -8.28 42.68 31.18
N LEU A 434 -8.17 43.90 31.70
CA LEU A 434 -8.56 45.12 30.99
C LEU A 434 -7.61 45.45 29.82
N ARG A 435 -6.32 45.14 29.94
CA ARG A 435 -5.34 45.32 28.82
C ARG A 435 -5.55 44.33 27.68
N LEU A 436 -6.01 43.11 27.96
CA LEU A 436 -6.33 42.11 26.94
C LEU A 436 -7.69 42.34 26.25
N SER A 437 -8.55 43.20 26.82
CA SER A 437 -9.89 43.50 26.29
C SER A 437 -9.96 44.82 25.52
N ALA A 438 -8.84 45.51 25.28
CA ALA A 438 -8.83 46.71 24.43
C ALA A 438 -8.99 46.31 22.95
N PRO A 439 -10.07 46.72 22.26
CA PRO A 439 -10.18 46.53 20.82
C PRO A 439 -9.12 47.38 20.12
N ALA A 440 -8.43 46.81 19.14
CA ALA A 440 -7.58 47.57 18.23
C ALA A 440 -8.46 48.53 17.40
N ALA A 441 -8.61 49.76 17.88
CA ALA A 441 -9.15 50.89 17.14
C ALA A 441 -8.09 52.00 17.15
N ASP A 442 -7.32 52.05 16.06
CA ASP A 442 -6.98 53.28 15.32
C ASP A 442 -5.83 53.00 14.34
N ILE A 443 -6.18 52.67 13.09
CA ILE A 443 -5.40 53.06 11.92
C ILE A 443 -6.24 54.12 11.21
N PRO A 444 -5.76 55.37 11.06
CA PRO A 444 -6.53 56.45 10.47
C PRO A 444 -6.69 56.29 8.97
N ALA A 445 -7.87 56.69 8.48
CA ALA A 445 -8.24 56.76 7.08
C ALA A 445 -7.29 57.66 6.28
N VAL A 446 -6.67 57.10 5.23
CA VAL A 446 -6.01 57.86 4.17
C VAL A 446 -6.87 57.76 2.89
N ILE A 447 -7.35 58.93 2.51
CA ILE A 447 -8.02 59.44 1.29
C ILE A 447 -7.87 58.56 0.03
N PRO A 448 -8.96 58.36 -0.76
CA PRO A 448 -8.88 57.69 -2.05
C PRO A 448 -8.38 58.66 -3.14
N ASP A 449 -7.14 58.50 -3.60
CA ASP A 449 -6.69 59.15 -4.84
C ASP A 449 -7.03 58.27 -6.06
N ARG A 450 -7.72 58.92 -6.99
CA ARG A 450 -8.31 58.40 -8.20
C ARG A 450 -7.47 58.93 -9.35
N ARG A 451 -6.39 58.23 -9.77
CA ARG A 451 -5.79 58.41 -11.11
C ARG A 451 -4.75 57.35 -11.49
N ARG A 452 -5.00 56.72 -12.65
CA ARG A 452 -4.03 56.23 -13.67
C ARG A 452 -2.94 55.27 -13.15
N THR A 453 -2.93 54.00 -13.58
CA THR A 453 -2.48 53.66 -14.93
C THR A 453 -2.85 52.22 -15.31
N ARG A 454 -3.74 52.12 -16.31
CA ARG A 454 -3.80 50.98 -17.25
C ARG A 454 -2.55 51.04 -18.12
N ARG A 455 -1.70 50.03 -18.05
CA ARG A 455 -0.68 49.57 -19.03
C ARG A 455 0.10 48.48 -18.28
N SER A 456 0.46 47.32 -18.79
CA SER A 456 0.39 46.69 -20.11
C SER A 456 1.18 45.40 -19.93
N TRP A 457 0.62 44.23 -20.21
CA TRP A 457 1.28 43.10 -20.87
C TRP A 457 0.38 41.86 -20.80
N LEU A 458 -0.38 41.64 -21.87
CA LEU A 458 -0.74 40.33 -22.42
C LEU A 458 -1.31 40.59 -23.83
N GLY A 459 -0.41 40.88 -24.76
CA GLY A 459 -0.58 40.61 -26.19
C GLY A 459 0.64 39.76 -26.55
N ARG A 460 0.50 38.52 -27.03
CA ARG A 460 0.05 38.06 -28.34
C ARG A 460 0.17 36.52 -28.28
N SER A 461 -0.39 35.67 -29.12
CA SER A 461 -1.39 35.71 -30.17
C SER A 461 -1.44 34.26 -30.67
N ARG A 462 -2.60 33.66 -30.89
CA ARG A 462 -2.73 32.65 -31.95
C ARG A 462 -3.99 32.95 -32.76
N ARG A 463 -3.73 33.29 -34.02
CA ARG A 463 -4.66 33.37 -35.13
C ARG A 463 -5.41 32.05 -35.28
N HIS A 464 -6.71 32.15 -35.47
CA HIS A 464 -7.47 31.23 -36.32
C HIS A 464 -8.10 32.08 -37.41
N GLY A 465 -7.95 31.61 -38.65
CA GLY A 465 -8.52 32.22 -39.83
C GLY A 465 -8.40 31.28 -41.00
N ARG A 466 -9.54 30.62 -41.26
CA ARG A 466 -9.98 29.95 -42.50
C ARG A 466 -9.33 28.64 -42.89
#